data_AF-A0A6B9TB37-F1
#
_entry.id   AF-A0A6B9TB37-F1
#
_cell.length_a   1.000
_cell.length_b   1.000
_cell.length_c   1.000
_cell.angle_alpha   90.00
_cell.angle_beta   90.00
_cell.angle_gamma   90.00
#
_symmetry.space_group_name_H-M   'P 1'
#
loop_
_entity.id
_entity.type
_entity.pdbx_description
1 polymer ?
#
loop_
_entity_poly.entity_id
_entity_poly.type
_entity_poly.pdbx_seq_one_letter_code
_entity_poly.pdbx_strand_id
1 'polypeptide(L)'
;MSFFDNTKIAGWAFFIIGILMIISAIMDIWNGAGATGSLSDNAGYVVAGIGSLIAAILYFLFGNKVRNGTISAKIDVLGNYVRIVGVTTVIINLFALIGYAVVGETALATFVVWIILGIIIAWIGGKVNDGKTTNFDKILWIILLIIFVILFIGSLLGIGGDVVDIVKAICYAIVYLFMIIFMFDEDVRKKMGI
;
A
#
# COMPACT_ATOMS: atom_id res chain seq x y z
N MET A 1 19.79 -17.24 10.16
CA MET A 1 19.38 -15.92 9.65
C MET A 1 18.30 -15.40 10.57
N SER A 2 18.41 -14.15 11.04
CA SER A 2 17.36 -13.52 11.84
C SER A 2 16.05 -13.46 11.03
N PHE A 3 14.91 -13.61 11.69
CA PHE A 3 13.59 -13.43 11.09
C PHE A 3 13.50 -12.13 10.28
N PHE A 4 14.15 -11.07 10.77
CA PHE A 4 14.11 -9.73 10.19
C PHE A 4 15.09 -9.48 9.04
N ASP A 5 16.03 -10.38 8.79
CA ASP A 5 16.93 -10.32 7.62
C ASP A 5 16.31 -10.98 6.38
N ASN A 6 15.23 -11.75 6.56
CA ASN A 6 14.58 -12.48 5.49
C ASN A 6 13.53 -11.60 4.80
N THR A 7 13.96 -10.84 3.79
CA THR A 7 13.08 -10.00 2.95
C THR A 7 11.90 -10.77 2.35
N LYS A 8 12.01 -12.10 2.19
CA LYS A 8 10.92 -12.95 1.70
C LYS A 8 9.69 -12.92 2.60
N ILE A 9 9.84 -12.68 3.91
CA ILE A 9 8.72 -12.60 4.83
C ILE A 9 7.87 -11.35 4.54
N ALA A 10 8.52 -10.20 4.27
CA ALA A 10 7.83 -9.02 3.76
C ALA A 10 7.14 -9.32 2.41
N GLY A 11 7.80 -10.05 1.51
CA GLY A 11 7.22 -10.53 0.25
C GLY A 11 5.96 -11.39 0.44
N TRP A 12 5.96 -12.29 1.42
CA TRP A 12 4.80 -13.10 1.79
C TRP A 12 3.67 -12.25 2.37
N ALA A 13 3.98 -11.27 3.22
CA ALA A 13 2.97 -10.36 3.76
C ALA A 13 2.29 -9.55 2.64
N PHE A 14 3.04 -9.08 1.63
CA PHE A 14 2.46 -8.44 0.44
C PHE A 14 1.59 -9.38 -0.39
N PHE A 15 2.01 -10.63 -0.55
CA PHE A 15 1.23 -11.64 -1.23
C PHE A 15 -0.13 -11.85 -0.53
N ILE A 16 -0.13 -11.93 0.80
CA ILE A 16 -1.36 -12.08 1.59
C ILE A 16 -2.23 -10.81 1.51
N ILE A 17 -1.66 -9.61 1.58
CA ILE A 17 -2.39 -8.34 1.37
C ILE A 17 -3.07 -8.33 0.00
N GLY A 18 -2.39 -8.80 -1.05
CA GLY A 18 -2.97 -8.98 -2.37
C GLY A 18 -4.21 -9.87 -2.35
N ILE A 19 -4.17 -11.02 -1.67
CA ILE A 19 -5.33 -11.92 -1.51
C ILE A 19 -6.49 -11.17 -0.83
N LEU A 20 -6.21 -10.46 0.26
CA LEU A 20 -7.23 -9.72 1.02
C LEU A 20 -7.85 -8.59 0.20
N MET A 21 -7.08 -7.96 -0.69
CA MET A 21 -7.59 -6.98 -1.64
C MET A 21 -8.50 -7.60 -2.71
N ILE A 22 -8.19 -8.81 -3.21
CA ILE A 22 -9.11 -9.54 -4.09
C ILE A 22 -10.42 -9.83 -3.35
N ILE A 23 -10.35 -10.34 -2.11
CA ILE A 23 -11.55 -10.62 -1.31
C ILE A 23 -12.39 -9.34 -1.14
N SER A 24 -11.74 -8.23 -0.81
CA SER A 24 -12.41 -6.92 -0.67
C SER A 24 -13.09 -6.50 -1.97
N ALA A 25 -12.39 -6.63 -3.10
CA ALA A 25 -12.95 -6.30 -4.40
C ALA A 25 -14.14 -7.19 -4.79
N ILE A 26 -14.09 -8.49 -4.47
CA ILE A 26 -15.22 -9.41 -4.69
C ILE A 26 -16.42 -8.96 -3.86
N MET A 27 -16.21 -8.57 -2.59
CA MET A 27 -17.28 -8.04 -1.74
C MET A 27 -17.86 -6.74 -2.31
N ASP A 28 -17.03 -5.81 -2.76
CA ASP A 28 -17.48 -4.55 -3.36
C ASP A 28 -18.31 -4.79 -4.64
N ILE A 29 -17.85 -5.70 -5.51
CA ILE A 29 -18.57 -6.06 -6.74
C ILE A 29 -19.88 -6.79 -6.41
N TRP A 30 -19.87 -7.70 -5.44
CA TRP A 30 -21.06 -8.40 -5.00
C TRP A 30 -22.10 -7.45 -4.40
N ASN A 31 -21.67 -6.51 -3.56
CA ASN A 31 -22.53 -5.48 -2.98
C ASN A 31 -23.12 -4.59 -4.07
N GLY A 32 -22.33 -4.19 -5.07
CA GLY A 32 -22.83 -3.47 -6.24
C GLY A 32 -23.83 -4.28 -7.07
N ALA A 33 -23.62 -5.59 -7.23
CA ALA A 33 -24.51 -6.45 -8.01
C ALA A 33 -25.82 -6.82 -7.28
N GLY A 34 -25.79 -6.88 -5.94
CA GLY A 34 -26.92 -7.26 -5.09
C GLY A 34 -27.71 -6.08 -4.51
N ALA A 35 -27.21 -4.85 -4.62
CA ALA A 35 -27.90 -3.67 -4.12
C ALA A 35 -29.18 -3.39 -4.92
N THR A 36 -30.29 -3.15 -4.20
CA THR A 36 -31.57 -2.69 -4.77
C THR A 36 -31.57 -1.19 -5.09
N GLY A 37 -30.39 -0.58 -5.14
CA GLY A 37 -30.19 0.84 -5.42
C GLY A 37 -30.38 1.18 -6.90
N SER A 38 -30.08 2.43 -7.26
CA SER A 38 -30.13 2.84 -8.66
C SER A 38 -29.04 2.14 -9.47
N LEU A 39 -29.25 1.95 -10.78
CA LEU A 39 -28.25 1.36 -11.68
C LEU A 39 -26.90 2.11 -11.63
N SER A 40 -26.94 3.43 -11.39
CA SER A 40 -25.76 4.28 -11.18
C SER A 40 -25.01 3.93 -9.90
N ASP A 41 -25.71 3.71 -8.78
CA ASP A 41 -25.08 3.35 -7.49
C ASP A 41 -24.36 2.00 -7.61
N ASN A 42 -25.05 1.03 -8.23
CA ASN A 42 -24.54 -0.31 -8.45
C ASN A 42 -23.30 -0.30 -9.36
N ALA A 43 -23.30 0.55 -10.41
CA ALA A 43 -22.14 0.74 -11.27
C ALA A 43 -20.95 1.37 -10.53
N GLY A 44 -21.20 2.32 -9.62
CA GLY A 44 -20.17 2.97 -8.81
C GLY A 44 -19.37 1.99 -7.96
N TYR A 45 -20.06 1.08 -7.25
CA TYR A 45 -19.42 0.04 -6.43
C TYR A 45 -18.58 -0.93 -7.26
N VAL A 46 -19.07 -1.33 -8.44
CA VAL A 46 -18.33 -2.23 -9.35
C VAL A 46 -17.05 -1.56 -9.85
N VAL A 47 -17.11 -0.27 -10.22
CA VAL A 47 -15.92 0.48 -10.67
C VAL A 47 -14.89 0.59 -9.54
N ALA A 48 -15.31 0.90 -8.31
CA ALA A 48 -14.42 0.92 -7.16
C ALA A 48 -13.75 -0.45 -6.90
N GLY A 49 -14.53 -1.54 -7.01
CA GLY A 49 -14.00 -2.91 -6.91
C GLY A 49 -12.95 -3.24 -7.97
N ILE A 50 -13.09 -2.74 -9.20
CA ILE A 50 -12.05 -2.90 -10.25
C ILE A 50 -10.76 -2.20 -9.82
N GLY A 51 -10.82 -1.01 -9.24
CA GLY A 51 -9.65 -0.32 -8.68
C GLY A 51 -8.93 -1.17 -7.62
N SER A 52 -9.70 -1.78 -6.71
CA SER A 52 -9.19 -2.70 -5.70
C SER A 52 -8.54 -3.96 -6.30
N LEU A 53 -9.09 -4.52 -7.38
CA LEU A 53 -8.48 -5.65 -8.11
C LEU A 53 -7.13 -5.27 -8.73
N ILE A 54 -7.04 -4.11 -9.38
CA ILE A 54 -5.78 -3.66 -9.98
C ILE A 54 -4.74 -3.44 -8.88
N ALA A 55 -5.12 -2.83 -7.76
CA ALA A 55 -4.23 -2.67 -6.62
C ALA A 55 -3.76 -4.02 -6.05
N ALA A 56 -4.64 -5.01 -5.96
CA ALA A 56 -4.30 -6.37 -5.55
C ALA A 56 -3.23 -6.99 -6.46
N ILE A 57 -3.40 -6.86 -7.79
CA ILE A 57 -2.45 -7.36 -8.78
C ILE A 57 -1.06 -6.74 -8.56
N LEU A 58 -0.99 -5.43 -8.29
CA LEU A 58 0.29 -4.76 -8.02
C LEU A 58 0.97 -5.30 -6.75
N TYR A 59 0.23 -5.50 -5.67
CA TYR A 59 0.76 -6.12 -4.45
C TYR A 59 1.24 -7.55 -4.69
N PHE A 60 0.53 -8.34 -5.50
CA PHE A 60 0.96 -9.70 -5.88
C PHE A 60 2.24 -9.69 -6.70
N LEU A 61 2.29 -8.87 -7.76
CA LEU A 61 3.45 -8.79 -8.65
C LEU A 61 4.71 -8.44 -7.87
N PHE A 62 4.61 -7.50 -6.93
CA PHE A 62 5.73 -7.11 -6.09
C PHE A 62 6.05 -8.12 -5.00
N GLY A 63 5.04 -8.58 -4.25
CA GLY A 63 5.22 -9.61 -3.23
C GLY A 63 5.91 -10.85 -3.80
N ASN A 64 5.56 -11.26 -5.02
CA ASN A 64 6.21 -12.36 -5.71
C ASN A 64 7.66 -12.05 -6.11
N LYS A 65 7.96 -10.84 -6.59
CA LYS A 65 9.35 -10.41 -6.88
C LYS A 65 10.24 -10.43 -5.64
N VAL A 66 9.73 -9.99 -4.49
CA VAL A 66 10.47 -10.00 -3.22
C VAL A 66 10.62 -11.43 -2.69
N ARG A 67 9.54 -12.22 -2.69
CA ARG A 67 9.54 -13.62 -2.23
C ARG A 67 10.49 -14.50 -3.03
N ASN A 68 10.55 -14.31 -4.35
CA ASN A 68 11.42 -15.08 -5.23
C ASN A 68 12.85 -14.55 -5.27
N GLY A 69 13.16 -13.46 -4.54
CA GLY A 69 14.50 -12.89 -4.46
C GLY A 69 14.94 -12.07 -5.68
N THR A 70 14.03 -11.78 -6.61
CA THR A 70 14.30 -10.85 -7.72
C THR A 70 14.61 -9.45 -7.20
N ILE A 71 13.96 -9.05 -6.10
CA ILE A 71 14.29 -7.86 -5.32
C ILE A 71 14.70 -8.34 -3.94
N SER A 72 15.98 -8.24 -3.62
CA SER A 72 16.54 -8.80 -2.38
C SER A 72 17.25 -7.76 -1.50
N ALA A 73 17.75 -6.66 -2.08
CA ALA A 73 18.36 -5.59 -1.30
C ALA A 73 17.30 -4.83 -0.50
N LYS A 74 17.54 -4.62 0.80
CA LYS A 74 16.60 -4.00 1.74
C LYS A 74 16.14 -2.61 1.28
N ILE A 75 17.06 -1.79 0.77
CA ILE A 75 16.74 -0.48 0.19
C ILE A 75 15.78 -0.60 -1.01
N ASP A 76 16.03 -1.57 -1.90
CA ASP A 76 15.22 -1.76 -3.08
C ASP A 76 13.81 -2.20 -2.71
N VAL A 77 13.69 -3.09 -1.72
CA VAL A 77 12.41 -3.51 -1.15
C VAL A 77 11.67 -2.31 -0.55
N LEU A 78 12.36 -1.47 0.24
CA LEU A 78 11.79 -0.26 0.85
C LEU A 78 11.26 0.71 -0.20
N GLY A 79 12.09 1.13 -1.17
CA GLY A 79 11.67 2.11 -2.17
C GLY A 79 10.57 1.58 -3.10
N ASN A 80 10.62 0.30 -3.49
CA ASN A 80 9.54 -0.30 -4.26
C ASN A 80 8.24 -0.43 -3.45
N TYR A 81 8.33 -0.74 -2.15
CA TYR A 81 7.16 -0.77 -1.28
C TYR A 81 6.46 0.59 -1.22
N VAL A 82 7.20 1.65 -0.88
CA VAL A 82 6.67 3.01 -0.81
C VAL A 82 6.04 3.40 -2.15
N ARG A 83 6.73 3.08 -3.26
CA ARG A 83 6.23 3.34 -4.60
C ARG A 83 4.90 2.64 -4.88
N ILE A 84 4.79 1.38 -4.50
CA ILE A 84 3.57 0.58 -4.72
C ILE A 84 2.42 1.11 -3.89
N VAL A 85 2.64 1.42 -2.61
CA VAL A 85 1.60 2.05 -1.77
C VAL A 85 1.11 3.35 -2.41
N GLY A 86 2.01 4.17 -2.94
CA GLY A 86 1.63 5.38 -3.66
C GLY A 86 0.79 5.08 -4.90
N VAL A 87 1.24 4.15 -5.76
CA VAL A 87 0.54 3.78 -6.99
C VAL A 87 -0.83 3.14 -6.71
N THR A 88 -0.93 2.24 -5.74
CA THR A 88 -2.20 1.60 -5.37
C THR A 88 -3.17 2.63 -4.79
N THR A 89 -2.68 3.58 -3.99
CA THR A 89 -3.49 4.70 -3.49
C THR A 89 -4.06 5.52 -4.64
N VAL A 90 -3.24 5.87 -5.65
CA VAL A 90 -3.72 6.59 -6.83
C VAL A 90 -4.80 5.80 -7.56
N ILE A 91 -4.57 4.51 -7.82
CA ILE A 91 -5.50 3.67 -8.57
C ILE A 91 -6.84 3.53 -7.84
N ILE A 92 -6.82 3.16 -6.56
CA ILE A 92 -8.05 2.98 -5.77
C ILE A 92 -8.87 4.27 -5.77
N ASN A 93 -8.23 5.42 -5.50
CA ASN A 93 -8.94 6.69 -5.41
C ASN A 93 -9.37 7.24 -6.78
N LEU A 94 -8.64 6.93 -7.86
CA LEU A 94 -9.05 7.29 -9.22
C LEU A 94 -10.31 6.51 -9.64
N PHE A 95 -10.34 5.21 -9.37
CA PHE A 95 -11.51 4.38 -9.68
C PHE A 95 -12.70 4.72 -8.79
N ALA A 96 -12.47 4.99 -7.49
CA ALA A 96 -13.50 5.52 -6.61
C ALA A 96 -14.05 6.85 -7.14
N LEU A 97 -13.19 7.81 -7.51
CA LEU A 97 -13.61 9.09 -8.08
C LEU A 97 -14.50 8.91 -9.32
N ILE A 98 -14.14 8.00 -10.23
CA ILE A 98 -14.96 7.68 -11.41
C ILE A 98 -16.30 7.09 -10.97
N GLY A 99 -16.31 6.13 -10.03
CA GLY A 99 -17.54 5.53 -9.52
C GLY A 99 -18.48 6.55 -8.89
N TYR A 100 -17.96 7.46 -8.06
CA TYR A 100 -18.74 8.52 -7.40
C TYR A 100 -19.20 9.63 -8.35
N ALA A 101 -18.41 9.96 -9.37
CA ALA A 101 -18.80 10.92 -10.39
C ALA A 101 -20.01 10.46 -11.21
N VAL A 102 -20.19 9.13 -11.37
CA VAL A 102 -21.37 8.53 -12.01
C VAL A 102 -22.62 8.61 -11.12
N VAL A 103 -22.45 8.66 -9.80
CA VAL A 103 -23.53 8.68 -8.80
C VAL A 103 -23.97 10.11 -8.42
N GLY A 104 -23.15 11.13 -8.71
CA GLY A 104 -23.50 12.54 -8.50
C GLY A 104 -23.28 13.05 -7.07
N GLU A 105 -22.49 12.35 -6.26
CA GLU A 105 -22.19 12.75 -4.88
C GLU A 105 -21.02 13.74 -4.73
N THR A 106 -21.03 14.50 -3.63
CA THR A 106 -20.17 15.66 -3.35
C THR A 106 -18.77 15.34 -2.79
N ALA A 107 -18.42 14.06 -2.62
CA ALA A 107 -17.14 13.65 -2.02
C ALA A 107 -15.91 13.72 -2.96
N LEU A 108 -16.06 14.31 -4.17
CA LEU A 108 -15.02 14.36 -5.20
C LEU A 108 -13.69 14.98 -4.70
N ALA A 109 -13.77 16.02 -3.86
CA ALA A 109 -12.58 16.69 -3.34
C ALA A 109 -11.66 15.76 -2.52
N THR A 110 -12.26 14.84 -1.74
CA THR A 110 -11.51 13.88 -0.92
C THR A 110 -10.66 12.96 -1.79
N PHE A 111 -11.24 12.41 -2.86
CA PHE A 111 -10.51 11.51 -3.77
C PHE A 111 -9.38 12.23 -4.49
N VAL A 112 -9.58 13.48 -4.92
CA VAL A 112 -8.53 14.29 -5.56
C VAL A 112 -7.34 14.49 -4.63
N VAL A 113 -7.59 14.81 -3.35
CA VAL A 113 -6.52 14.95 -2.34
C VAL A 113 -5.73 13.65 -2.20
N TRP A 114 -6.42 12.51 -2.09
CA TRP A 114 -5.76 11.20 -1.97
C TRP A 114 -4.96 10.81 -3.21
N ILE A 115 -5.43 11.16 -4.41
CA ILE A 115 -4.67 10.96 -5.65
C ILE A 115 -3.37 11.76 -5.62
N ILE A 116 -3.42 13.04 -5.23
CA ILE A 116 -2.22 13.89 -5.12
C ILE A 116 -1.25 13.31 -4.09
N LEU A 117 -1.74 12.90 -2.93
CA LEU A 117 -0.91 12.26 -1.89
C LEU A 117 -0.29 10.96 -2.41
N GLY A 118 -1.05 10.12 -3.11
CA GLY A 118 -0.55 8.88 -3.71
C GLY A 118 0.56 9.14 -4.74
N ILE A 119 0.45 10.20 -5.55
CA ILE A 119 1.49 10.61 -6.50
C ILE A 119 2.77 11.03 -5.75
N ILE A 120 2.63 11.84 -4.69
CA ILE A 120 3.77 12.28 -3.86
C ILE A 120 4.47 11.07 -3.23
N ILE A 121 3.70 10.13 -2.67
CA ILE A 121 4.25 8.90 -2.07
C ILE A 121 4.96 8.05 -3.14
N ALA A 122 4.36 7.88 -4.32
CA ALA A 122 4.97 7.14 -5.42
C ALA A 122 6.29 7.76 -5.87
N TRP A 123 6.36 9.10 -5.89
CA TRP A 123 7.57 9.86 -6.18
C TRP A 123 8.65 9.67 -5.09
N ILE A 124 8.27 9.71 -3.81
CA ILE A 124 9.18 9.43 -2.69
C ILE A 124 9.78 8.03 -2.82
N GLY A 125 8.98 7.01 -3.14
CA GLY A 125 9.49 5.65 -3.37
C GLY A 125 10.50 5.56 -4.51
N GLY A 126 10.35 6.39 -5.55
CA GLY A 126 11.33 6.55 -6.61
C GLY A 126 12.63 7.19 -6.15
N LYS A 127 12.56 8.12 -5.18
CA LYS A 127 13.73 8.81 -4.59
C LYS A 127 14.56 7.92 -3.68
N VAL A 128 13.92 7.07 -2.88
CA VAL A 128 14.63 6.13 -1.98
C VAL A 128 15.62 5.22 -2.74
N ASN A 129 15.35 4.91 -4.01
CA ASN A 129 16.16 4.01 -4.83
C ASN A 129 16.90 4.71 -5.98
N ASP A 130 17.03 6.04 -5.98
CA ASP A 130 17.67 6.76 -7.10
C ASP A 130 19.21 6.70 -7.11
N GLY A 131 19.79 6.05 -6.08
CA GLY A 131 21.24 5.83 -5.95
C GLY A 131 22.04 7.07 -5.58
N LYS A 132 21.37 8.21 -5.35
CA LYS A 132 21.99 9.45 -4.89
C LYS A 132 21.87 9.54 -3.38
N THR A 133 22.82 10.22 -2.76
CA THR A 133 22.80 10.52 -1.33
C THR A 133 22.88 12.03 -1.16
N THR A 134 21.75 12.62 -0.82
CA THR A 134 21.56 14.07 -0.69
C THR A 134 21.06 14.40 0.72
N ASN A 135 21.11 15.70 1.09
CA ASN A 135 20.50 16.14 2.34
C ASN A 135 18.99 15.90 2.40
N PHE A 136 18.34 15.80 1.24
CA PHE A 136 16.92 15.48 1.15
C PHE A 136 16.64 14.02 1.57
N ASP A 137 17.55 13.08 1.29
CA ASP A 137 17.37 11.67 1.64
C ASP A 137 17.43 11.44 3.14
N LYS A 138 18.24 12.23 3.87
CA LYS A 138 18.23 12.27 5.34
C LYS A 138 16.87 12.69 5.89
N ILE A 139 16.27 13.72 5.28
CA ILE A 139 14.94 14.22 5.68
C ILE A 139 13.87 13.16 5.36
N LEU A 140 13.93 12.54 4.17
CA LEU A 140 13.05 11.45 3.79
C LEU A 140 13.16 10.27 4.73
N TRP A 141 14.36 9.92 5.20
CA TRP A 141 14.55 8.83 6.16
C TRP A 141 13.77 9.08 7.45
N ILE A 142 13.86 10.30 8.00
CA ILE A 142 13.15 10.69 9.23
C ILE A 142 11.63 10.65 9.00
N ILE A 143 11.16 11.22 7.89
CA ILE A 143 9.73 11.26 7.55
C ILE A 143 9.17 9.85 7.37
N LEU A 144 9.84 8.99 6.61
CA LEU A 144 9.40 7.62 6.37
C LEU A 144 9.38 6.81 7.67
N LEU A 145 10.38 6.97 8.53
CA LEU A 145 10.41 6.32 9.83
C LEU A 145 9.19 6.71 10.68
N ILE A 146 8.90 8.01 10.80
CA ILE A 146 7.74 8.51 11.55
C ILE A 146 6.44 7.95 10.96
N ILE A 147 6.29 8.00 9.63
CA ILE A 147 5.10 7.48 8.95
C ILE A 147 4.93 5.99 9.22
N PHE A 148 5.98 5.17 9.09
CA PHE A 148 5.84 3.74 9.33
C PHE A 148 5.53 3.41 10.79
N VAL A 149 6.07 4.17 11.75
CA VAL A 149 5.71 4.00 13.17
C VAL A 149 4.24 4.31 13.40
N ILE A 150 3.73 5.42 12.84
CA ILE A 150 2.30 5.79 12.94
C ILE A 150 1.43 4.72 12.29
N LEU A 151 1.79 4.26 11.09
CA LEU A 151 1.04 3.24 10.37
C LEU A 151 1.09 1.88 11.06
N PHE A 152 2.22 1.52 11.66
CA PHE A 152 2.34 0.32 12.48
C PHE A 152 1.38 0.38 13.67
N ILE A 153 1.42 1.45 14.46
CA ILE A 153 0.50 1.63 15.61
C ILE A 153 -0.96 1.65 15.13
N GLY A 154 -1.27 2.37 14.05
CA GLY A 154 -2.60 2.43 13.46
C GLY A 154 -3.11 1.07 12.99
N SER A 155 -2.23 0.24 12.42
CA SER A 155 -2.61 -1.12 12.01
C SER A 155 -2.99 -2.01 13.19
N LEU A 156 -2.39 -1.81 14.37
CA LEU A 156 -2.77 -2.56 15.58
C LEU A 156 -4.18 -2.22 16.07
N LEU A 157 -4.69 -1.02 15.78
CA LEU A 157 -6.08 -0.64 16.10
C LEU A 157 -7.10 -1.46 15.30
N GLY A 158 -6.72 -1.94 14.12
CA GLY A 158 -7.57 -2.79 13.26
C GLY A 158 -7.81 -4.20 13.80
N ILE A 159 -7.11 -4.61 14.87
CA ILE A 159 -7.25 -5.95 15.47
C ILE A 159 -8.60 -6.11 16.22
N GLY A 160 -9.33 -5.02 16.45
CA GLY A 160 -10.69 -5.09 17.02
C GLY A 160 -11.81 -5.36 16.02
N GLY A 161 -11.50 -5.52 14.73
CA GLY A 161 -12.48 -5.68 13.65
C GLY A 161 -12.98 -7.11 13.45
N ASP A 162 -13.62 -7.35 12.31
CA ASP A 162 -13.98 -8.71 11.88
C ASP A 162 -12.74 -9.54 11.50
N VAL A 163 -12.94 -10.82 11.19
CA VAL A 163 -11.83 -11.74 10.84
C VAL A 163 -11.01 -11.23 9.66
N VAL A 164 -11.64 -10.60 8.66
CA VAL A 164 -10.94 -10.09 7.48
C VAL A 164 -10.10 -8.87 7.85
N ASP A 165 -10.64 -7.96 8.64
CA ASP A 165 -9.95 -6.77 9.11
C ASP A 165 -8.80 -7.10 10.07
N ILE A 166 -8.97 -8.10 10.94
CA ILE A 166 -7.90 -8.61 11.81
C ILE A 166 -6.73 -9.13 10.97
N VAL A 167 -7.00 -9.96 9.96
CA VAL A 167 -5.95 -10.52 9.11
C VAL A 167 -5.24 -9.43 8.31
N LYS A 168 -5.99 -8.44 7.78
CA LYS A 168 -5.41 -7.27 7.10
C LYS A 168 -4.51 -6.47 8.05
N ALA A 169 -5.01 -6.17 9.25
CA ALA A 169 -4.29 -5.44 10.28
C ALA A 169 -2.96 -6.11 10.63
N ILE A 170 -2.97 -7.42 10.86
CA ILE A 170 -1.75 -8.21 11.14
C ILE A 170 -0.76 -8.14 9.96
N CYS A 171 -1.23 -8.33 8.72
CA CYS A 171 -0.34 -8.30 7.56
C CYS A 171 0.30 -6.93 7.35
N TYR A 172 -0.48 -5.85 7.51
CA TYR A 172 0.02 -4.49 7.46
C TYR A 172 1.01 -4.21 8.60
N ALA A 173 0.71 -4.63 9.83
CA ALA A 173 1.62 -4.51 10.97
C ALA A 173 2.96 -5.20 10.69
N ILE A 174 2.94 -6.41 10.14
CA ILE A 174 4.16 -7.14 9.75
C ILE A 174 4.94 -6.32 8.72
N VAL A 175 4.29 -5.85 7.64
CA VAL A 175 4.95 -5.04 6.60
C VAL A 175 5.59 -3.80 7.21
N TYR A 176 4.85 -3.02 7.99
CA TYR A 176 5.37 -1.78 8.58
C TYR A 176 6.53 -2.06 9.54
N LEU A 177 6.47 -3.13 10.33
CA LEU A 177 7.57 -3.55 11.18
C LEU A 177 8.84 -3.89 10.36
N PHE A 178 8.69 -4.62 9.25
CA PHE A 178 9.81 -4.89 8.35
C PHE A 178 10.38 -3.59 7.75
N MET A 179 9.53 -2.66 7.34
CA MET A 179 10.00 -1.36 6.81
C MET A 179 10.76 -0.57 7.87
N ILE A 180 10.25 -0.48 9.10
CA ILE A 180 10.95 0.17 10.23
C ILE A 180 12.32 -0.47 10.44
N ILE A 181 12.39 -1.80 10.47
CA ILE A 181 13.67 -2.49 10.69
C ILE A 181 14.63 -2.26 9.54
N PHE A 182 14.15 -2.23 8.28
CA PHE A 182 14.99 -1.88 7.13
C PHE A 182 15.50 -0.44 7.23
N MET A 183 14.72 0.51 7.74
CA MET A 183 15.20 1.88 7.97
C MET A 183 16.41 1.93 8.92
N PHE A 184 16.52 1.01 9.89
CA PHE A 184 17.64 0.95 10.84
C PHE A 184 18.83 0.11 10.38
N ASP A 185 18.74 -0.56 9.24
CA ASP A 185 19.82 -1.34 8.66
C ASP A 185 20.99 -0.43 8.20
N GLU A 186 22.23 -0.86 8.44
CA GLU A 186 23.42 -0.05 8.14
C GLU A 186 23.53 0.31 6.65
N ASP A 187 23.20 -0.61 5.75
CA ASP A 187 23.27 -0.37 4.31
C ASP A 187 22.20 0.64 3.86
N VAL A 188 21.00 0.56 4.45
CA VAL A 188 19.90 1.49 4.16
C VAL A 188 20.22 2.88 4.69
N ARG A 189 20.69 2.99 5.94
CA ARG A 189 21.10 4.26 6.55
C ARG A 189 22.18 4.94 5.73
N LYS A 190 23.22 4.20 5.35
CA LYS A 190 24.31 4.71 4.51
C LYS A 190 23.82 5.22 3.15
N LYS A 191 22.92 4.49 2.49
CA LYS A 191 22.35 4.90 1.20
C LYS A 191 21.46 6.13 1.31
N MET A 192 20.74 6.29 2.43
CA MET A 192 19.93 7.47 2.74
C MET A 192 20.74 8.61 3.39
N GLY A 193 22.05 8.43 3.60
CA GLY A 193 22.97 9.44 4.10
C GLY A 193 22.94 9.65 5.61
N ILE A 194 22.37 8.74 6.39
CA ILE A 194 22.31 8.76 7.86
C ILE A 194 23.56 8.13 8.49
#